data_AF-A0A485C1E8-F1
#
_entry.id   AF-A0A485C1E8-F1
#
_cell.length_a   1.000
_cell.length_b   1.000
_cell.length_c   1.000
_cell.angle_alpha   90.00
_cell.angle_beta   90.00
_cell.angle_gamma   90.00
#
_symmetry.space_group_name_H-M   'P 1'
#
loop_
_entity.id
_entity.type
_entity.pdbx_description
1 polymer ?
#
loop_
_entity_poly.entity_id
_entity_poly.type
_entity_poly.pdbx_seq_one_letter_code
_entity_poly.pdbx_strand_id
1 'polypeptide(L)'
;MSLLKKNSARLRDEERMRLIWLLTTDKAITSALLGKLTLAEQYDESTLVDDLAEVGALVAHLQPADLADTLEALPSEERHALWNMIEDDRRGKVLLEASENVWDDLIEDMSDRALLDATANAGY
;
A
#
# COMPACT_ATOMS: atom_id res chain seq x y z
N MET A 1 31.14 1.52 -12.11
CA MET A 1 29.80 0.86 -12.09
C MET A 1 28.89 1.54 -11.06
N SER A 2 28.24 2.69 -11.35
CA SER A 2 27.33 3.33 -10.38
C SER A 2 26.40 4.40 -10.98
N LEU A 3 25.76 4.09 -12.12
CA LEU A 3 24.75 4.99 -12.72
C LEU A 3 23.36 4.34 -12.78
N LEU A 4 23.26 3.02 -13.02
CA LEU A 4 21.97 2.32 -13.01
C LEU A 4 21.29 2.32 -11.63
N LYS A 5 22.03 2.02 -10.54
CA LYS A 5 21.47 1.97 -9.17
C LYS A 5 20.97 3.33 -8.67
N LYS A 6 21.59 4.43 -9.10
CA LYS A 6 21.18 5.79 -8.70
C LYS A 6 19.90 6.22 -9.42
N ASN A 7 19.73 5.82 -10.67
CA ASN A 7 18.51 6.14 -11.41
C ASN A 7 17.31 5.32 -10.88
N SER A 8 17.53 4.05 -10.52
CA SER A 8 16.48 3.21 -9.92
C SER A 8 16.05 3.68 -8.53
N ALA A 9 16.98 4.17 -7.70
CA ALA A 9 16.60 4.70 -6.38
C ALA A 9 15.71 5.94 -6.49
N ARG A 10 16.11 6.91 -7.33
CA ARG A 10 15.31 8.11 -7.61
C ARG A 10 13.94 7.76 -8.20
N LEU A 11 13.90 6.78 -9.11
CA LEU A 11 12.63 6.34 -9.70
C LEU A 11 11.68 5.79 -8.63
N ARG A 12 12.17 4.95 -7.73
CA ARG A 12 11.35 4.42 -6.61
C ARG A 12 10.92 5.51 -5.64
N ASP A 13 11.75 6.53 -5.43
CA ASP A 13 11.35 7.71 -4.65
C ASP A 13 10.20 8.46 -5.33
N GLU A 14 10.26 8.65 -6.65
CA GLU A 14 9.19 9.28 -7.44
C GLU A 14 7.90 8.45 -7.41
N GLU A 15 8.02 7.14 -7.55
CA GLU A 15 6.90 6.19 -7.49
C GLU A 15 6.25 6.15 -6.11
N ARG A 16 7.06 6.17 -5.04
CA ARG A 16 6.57 6.29 -3.66
C ARG A 16 5.80 7.59 -3.45
N MET A 17 6.36 8.72 -3.88
CA MET A 17 5.68 10.01 -3.75
C MET A 17 4.37 10.04 -4.54
N ARG A 18 4.34 9.43 -5.73
CA ARG A 18 3.13 9.29 -6.56
C ARG A 18 2.07 8.44 -5.87
N LEU A 19 2.46 7.31 -5.28
CA LEU A 19 1.58 6.41 -4.54
C LEU A 19 0.95 7.11 -3.33
N ILE A 20 1.76 7.82 -2.52
CA ILE A 20 1.27 8.61 -1.39
C ILE A 20 0.28 9.67 -1.86
N TRP A 21 0.61 10.39 -2.94
CA TRP A 21 -0.25 11.43 -3.48
C TRP A 21 -1.60 10.88 -3.94
N LEU A 22 -1.65 9.76 -4.67
CA LEU A 22 -2.90 9.14 -5.13
C LEU A 22 -3.80 8.77 -3.96
N LEU A 23 -3.27 8.05 -2.97
CA LEU A 23 -4.05 7.54 -1.83
C LEU A 23 -4.55 8.66 -0.91
N THR A 24 -3.81 9.76 -0.78
CA THR A 24 -4.19 10.88 0.10
C THR A 24 -5.03 11.95 -0.58
N THR A 25 -4.97 12.05 -1.91
CA THR A 25 -5.70 13.08 -2.66
C THR A 25 -7.09 12.60 -3.06
N ASP A 26 -7.22 11.32 -3.42
CA ASP A 26 -8.47 10.76 -3.90
C ASP A 26 -9.06 9.76 -2.91
N LYS A 27 -10.11 10.22 -2.22
CA LYS A 27 -10.82 9.39 -1.26
C LYS A 27 -11.53 8.21 -1.92
N ALA A 28 -11.94 8.31 -3.19
CA ALA A 28 -12.60 7.22 -3.87
C ALA A 28 -11.66 6.03 -4.09
N ILE A 29 -10.36 6.28 -4.35
CA ILE A 29 -9.34 5.24 -4.43
C ILE A 29 -9.25 4.49 -3.10
N THR A 30 -9.04 5.21 -2.00
CA THR A 30 -8.92 4.62 -0.65
C THR A 30 -10.21 3.90 -0.25
N SER A 31 -11.37 4.49 -0.49
CA SER A 31 -12.68 3.84 -0.26
C SER A 31 -12.86 2.58 -1.10
N ALA A 32 -12.46 2.58 -2.38
CA ALA A 32 -12.55 1.42 -3.25
C ALA A 32 -11.64 0.27 -2.79
N LEU A 33 -10.40 0.58 -2.41
CA LEU A 33 -9.44 -0.40 -1.89
C LEU A 33 -9.87 -0.99 -0.54
N LEU A 34 -10.60 -0.23 0.27
CA LEU A 34 -11.18 -0.71 1.52
C LEU A 34 -12.55 -1.39 1.34
N GLY A 35 -13.09 -1.46 0.12
CA GLY A 35 -14.43 -1.99 -0.14
C GLY A 35 -15.57 -1.16 0.46
N LYS A 36 -15.29 0.12 0.78
CA LYS A 36 -16.22 1.08 1.37
C LYS A 36 -16.84 2.04 0.33
N LEU A 37 -16.54 1.88 -0.96
CA LEU A 37 -17.06 2.75 -2.02
C LEU A 37 -18.60 2.73 -2.04
N THR A 38 -19.22 3.89 -1.86
CA THR A 38 -20.66 4.03 -1.77
C THR A 38 -21.26 4.51 -3.10
N LEU A 39 -22.50 4.10 -3.40
CA LEU A 39 -23.22 4.54 -4.62
C LEU A 39 -23.45 6.07 -4.68
N ALA A 40 -23.29 6.77 -3.55
CA ALA A 40 -23.40 8.22 -3.46
C ALA A 40 -22.17 8.96 -4.02
N GLU A 41 -21.02 8.28 -4.10
CA GLU A 41 -19.82 8.78 -4.75
C GLU A 41 -20.01 8.58 -6.26
N GLN A 42 -20.64 9.55 -6.93
CA GLN A 42 -20.69 9.61 -8.40
C GLN A 42 -19.29 9.89 -8.93
N TYR A 43 -18.47 8.85 -9.00
CA TYR A 43 -17.15 8.89 -9.58
C TYR A 43 -17.20 8.53 -11.06
N ASP A 44 -16.31 9.14 -11.84
CA ASP A 44 -16.06 8.65 -13.19
C ASP A 44 -15.37 7.27 -13.07
N GLU A 45 -16.14 6.21 -13.33
CA GLU A 45 -15.71 4.82 -13.22
C GLU A 45 -14.44 4.56 -14.06
N SER A 46 -14.29 5.24 -15.20
CA SER A 46 -13.10 5.08 -16.05
C SER A 46 -11.84 5.62 -15.36
N THR A 47 -11.95 6.80 -14.74
CA THR A 47 -10.82 7.44 -14.06
C THR A 47 -10.40 6.62 -12.83
N LEU A 48 -11.37 6.14 -12.05
CA LEU A 48 -11.10 5.31 -10.87
C LEU A 48 -10.39 4.00 -11.24
N VAL A 49 -10.81 3.35 -12.34
CA VAL A 49 -10.18 2.12 -12.82
C VAL A 49 -8.72 2.37 -13.23
N ASP A 50 -8.46 3.47 -13.95
CA ASP A 50 -7.10 3.83 -14.38
C ASP A 50 -6.20 4.15 -13.17
N ASP A 51 -6.71 4.90 -12.20
CA ASP A 51 -5.96 5.23 -10.98
C ASP A 51 -5.69 3.98 -10.12
N LEU A 52 -6.66 3.07 -9.96
CA LEU A 52 -6.45 1.80 -9.26
C LEU A 52 -5.42 0.91 -9.95
N ALA A 53 -5.41 0.89 -11.29
CA ALA A 53 -4.41 0.18 -12.07
C ALA A 53 -3.02 0.81 -11.90
N GLU A 54 -2.92 2.14 -11.85
CA GLU A 54 -1.67 2.86 -11.55
C GLU A 54 -1.16 2.49 -10.16
N VAL A 55 -2.01 2.56 -9.13
CA VAL A 55 -1.65 2.17 -7.76
C VAL A 55 -1.13 0.73 -7.72
N GLY A 56 -1.82 -0.21 -8.36
CA GLY A 56 -1.39 -1.62 -8.43
C GLY A 56 -0.02 -1.79 -9.09
N ALA A 57 0.24 -1.08 -10.18
CA ALA A 57 1.53 -1.11 -10.86
C ALA A 57 2.66 -0.55 -9.97
N LEU A 58 2.41 0.54 -9.24
CA LEU A 58 3.38 1.12 -8.30
C LEU A 58 3.71 0.16 -7.16
N VAL A 59 2.69 -0.45 -6.53
CA VAL A 59 2.89 -1.43 -5.44
C VAL A 59 3.68 -2.66 -5.92
N ALA A 60 3.42 -3.12 -7.15
CA ALA A 60 4.16 -4.25 -7.74
C ALA A 60 5.64 -3.94 -7.98
N HIS A 61 5.98 -2.68 -8.28
CA HIS A 61 7.35 -2.28 -8.61
C HIS A 61 8.21 -1.90 -7.38
N LEU A 62 7.59 -1.33 -6.34
CA LEU A 62 8.29 -0.90 -5.12
C LEU A 62 8.88 -2.09 -4.34
N GLN A 63 10.04 -1.89 -3.69
CA GLN A 63 10.63 -2.94 -2.84
C GLN A 63 9.95 -2.96 -1.46
N PRO A 64 10.11 -4.06 -0.68
CA PRO A 64 9.53 -4.12 0.66
C PRO A 64 9.89 -2.95 1.57
N ALA A 65 11.15 -2.50 1.53
CA ALA A 65 11.60 -1.32 2.28
C ALA A 65 10.90 -0.02 1.80
N ASP A 66 10.76 0.17 0.49
CA ASP A 66 10.09 1.35 -0.05
C ASP A 66 8.58 1.35 0.31
N LEU A 67 7.95 0.16 0.36
CA LEU A 67 6.56 -0.01 0.79
C LEU A 67 6.39 0.25 2.30
N ALA A 68 7.33 -0.20 3.13
CA ALA A 68 7.34 0.08 4.56
C ALA A 68 7.42 1.60 4.82
N ASP A 69 8.37 2.28 4.17
CA ASP A 69 8.49 3.75 4.22
C ASP A 69 7.19 4.45 3.76
N THR A 70 6.50 3.88 2.77
CA THR A 70 5.22 4.41 2.28
C THR A 70 4.12 4.27 3.33
N LEU A 71 4.00 3.08 3.95
CA LEU A 71 3.02 2.81 5.00
C LEU A 71 3.22 3.73 6.21
N GLU A 72 4.47 4.02 6.57
CA GLU A 72 4.81 4.96 7.65
C GLU A 72 4.40 6.40 7.34
N ALA A 73 4.48 6.81 6.07
CA ALA A 73 4.14 8.16 5.63
C ALA A 73 2.63 8.39 5.44
N LEU A 74 1.84 7.32 5.26
CA LEU A 74 0.41 7.40 5.06
C LEU A 74 -0.37 7.57 6.38
N PRO A 75 -1.51 8.27 6.38
CA PRO A 75 -2.48 8.20 7.47
C PRO A 75 -3.12 6.81 7.57
N SER A 76 -3.82 6.55 8.69
CA SER A 76 -4.31 5.20 9.05
C SER A 76 -5.20 4.57 7.96
N GLU A 77 -6.25 5.24 7.48
CA GLU A 77 -7.15 4.64 6.47
C GLU A 77 -6.42 4.32 5.14
N GLU A 78 -5.58 5.22 4.65
CA GLU A 78 -4.80 5.02 3.43
C GLU A 78 -3.73 3.93 3.59
N ARG A 79 -3.15 3.82 4.80
CA ARG A 79 -2.20 2.76 5.15
C ARG A 79 -2.87 1.39 5.09
N HIS A 80 -4.09 1.25 5.64
CA HIS A 80 -4.87 0.02 5.52
C HIS A 80 -5.24 -0.30 4.06
N ALA A 81 -5.59 0.72 3.27
CA ALA A 81 -5.87 0.55 1.86
C ALA A 81 -4.64 0.01 1.09
N LEU A 82 -3.46 0.59 1.34
CA LEU A 82 -2.20 0.12 0.76
C LEU A 82 -1.86 -1.30 1.23
N TRP A 83 -2.01 -1.59 2.52
CA TRP A 83 -1.75 -2.92 3.09
C TRP A 83 -2.61 -4.02 2.45
N ASN A 84 -3.87 -3.74 2.14
CA ASN A 84 -4.77 -4.66 1.45
C ASN A 84 -4.32 -5.01 0.02
N MET A 85 -3.53 -4.14 -0.62
CA MET A 85 -2.99 -4.39 -1.96
C MET A 85 -1.68 -5.20 -1.97
N ILE A 86 -0.97 -5.28 -0.84
CA ILE A 86 0.28 -6.01 -0.77
C ILE A 86 -0.03 -7.52 -0.72
N GLU A 87 0.57 -8.27 -1.64
CA GLU A 87 0.44 -9.74 -1.72
C GLU A 87 1.00 -10.42 -0.46
N ASP A 88 0.39 -11.53 -0.04
CA ASP A 88 0.71 -12.21 1.22
C ASP A 88 2.18 -12.66 1.33
N ASP A 89 2.79 -13.05 0.23
CA ASP A 89 4.20 -13.46 0.15
C ASP A 89 5.19 -12.28 0.32
N ARG A 90 4.71 -11.05 0.10
CA ARG A 90 5.46 -9.80 0.28
C ARG A 90 5.17 -9.16 1.63
N ARG A 91 3.98 -9.32 2.19
CA ARG A 91 3.56 -8.78 3.50
C ARG A 91 4.57 -9.09 4.60
N GLY A 92 5.03 -10.34 4.70
CA GLY A 92 6.03 -10.73 5.70
C GLY A 92 7.35 -9.95 5.59
N LYS A 93 7.83 -9.69 4.37
CA LYS A 93 9.05 -8.89 4.13
C LYS A 93 8.81 -7.41 4.41
N VAL A 94 7.63 -6.88 4.08
CA VAL A 94 7.28 -5.48 4.35
C VAL A 94 7.21 -5.22 5.85
N LEU A 95 6.61 -6.14 6.61
CA LEU A 95 6.56 -6.04 8.08
C LEU A 95 7.95 -6.00 8.69
N LEU A 96 8.87 -6.85 8.23
CA LEU A 96 10.25 -6.85 8.73
C LEU A 96 10.99 -5.51 8.56
N GLU A 97 10.60 -4.71 7.57
CA GLU A 97 11.18 -3.39 7.31
C GLU A 97 10.39 -2.25 7.98
N ALA A 98 9.10 -2.46 8.30
CA ALA A 98 8.23 -1.45 8.90
C ALA A 98 8.42 -1.34 10.42
N SER A 99 8.27 -0.14 10.97
CA SER A 99 8.36 0.09 12.42
C SER A 99 7.15 -0.42 13.22
N GLU A 100 7.35 -0.74 14.51
CA GLU A 100 6.34 -1.35 15.39
C GLU A 100 5.03 -0.55 15.50
N ASN A 101 5.06 0.78 15.38
CA ASN A 101 3.86 1.63 15.37
C ASN A 101 2.95 1.39 14.16
N VAL A 102 3.51 1.01 13.00
CA VAL A 102 2.74 0.62 11.82
C VAL A 102 2.10 -0.74 12.06
N TRP A 103 2.77 -1.63 12.78
CA TRP A 103 2.22 -2.93 13.13
C TRP A 103 1.03 -2.77 14.07
N ASP A 104 1.17 -1.96 15.12
CA ASP A 104 0.08 -1.70 16.07
C ASP A 104 -1.17 -1.15 15.36
N ASP A 105 -1.01 -0.17 14.46
CA ASP A 105 -2.11 0.40 13.68
C ASP A 105 -2.73 -0.62 12.72
N LEU A 106 -1.92 -1.39 12.00
CA LEU A 106 -2.41 -2.46 11.12
C LEU A 106 -3.20 -3.52 11.89
N ILE A 107 -2.71 -3.92 13.07
CA ILE A 107 -3.33 -4.94 13.92
C ILE A 107 -4.62 -4.42 14.58
N GLU A 108 -4.69 -3.13 14.93
CA GLU A 108 -5.88 -2.53 15.58
C GLU A 108 -7.12 -2.51 14.67
N ASP A 109 -6.98 -2.35 13.35
CA ASP A 109 -8.11 -2.38 12.40
C ASP A 109 -8.23 -3.72 11.64
N MET A 110 -7.27 -4.65 11.81
CA MET A 110 -7.36 -6.01 11.26
C MET A 110 -8.37 -6.85 12.04
N SER A 111 -9.48 -7.22 11.39
CA SER A 111 -10.37 -8.27 11.94
C SER A 111 -9.57 -9.56 12.19
N ASP A 112 -9.89 -10.30 13.27
CA ASP A 112 -9.18 -11.51 13.74
C ASP A 112 -8.75 -12.52 12.65
N ARG A 113 -9.47 -12.59 11.51
CA ARG A 113 -9.12 -13.44 10.36
C ARG A 113 -7.84 -13.03 9.64
N ALA A 114 -7.60 -11.74 9.46
CA ALA A 114 -6.44 -11.25 8.73
C ALA A 114 -5.13 -11.47 9.51
N LEU A 115 -5.20 -11.41 10.84
CA LEU A 115 -4.06 -11.72 11.72
C LEU A 115 -3.67 -13.20 11.66
N LEU A 116 -4.65 -14.10 11.55
CA LEU A 116 -4.41 -15.53 11.39
C LEU A 116 -3.74 -15.85 10.04
N ASP A 117 -4.15 -15.20 8.96
CA ASP A 117 -3.54 -15.43 7.64
C ASP A 117 -2.11 -14.86 7.56
N ALA A 118 -1.86 -13.67 8.14
CA ALA A 118 -0.54 -13.05 8.16
C ALA A 118 0.49 -13.87 8.98
N THR A 119 0.08 -14.45 10.11
CA THR A 119 0.95 -15.29 10.95
C THR A 119 1.12 -16.70 10.39
N ALA A 120 0.11 -17.26 9.72
CA ALA A 120 0.20 -18.57 9.07
C ALA A 120 1.17 -18.59 7.88
N ASN A 121 1.27 -17.49 7.12
CA ASN A 121 2.17 -17.39 5.96
C ASN A 121 3.59 -16.93 6.30
N ALA A 122 3.84 -16.41 7.51
CA ALA A 122 5.18 -16.02 7.96
C ALA A 122 6.06 -17.20 8.41
N GLY A 123 5.52 -18.42 8.45
CA GLY A 123 6.23 -19.61 8.89
C GLY A 123 6.12 -20.77 7.91
N TYR A 124 6.96 -20.79 6.87
CA TYR A 124 7.53 -21.98 6.22
C TYR A 124 8.84 -21.65 5.51
#